data_AF-A0A1C5FJL1-F1
#
_entry.id   AF-A0A1C5FJL1-F1
#
_cell.length_a   1.000
_cell.length_b   1.000
_cell.length_c   1.000
_cell.angle_alpha   90.00
_cell.angle_beta   90.00
_cell.angle_gamma   90.00
#
_symmetry.space_group_name_H-M   'P 1'
#
loop_
_entity.id
_entity.type
_entity.pdbx_description
1 polymer ?
#
loop_
_entity_poly.entity_id
_entity_poly.type
_entity_poly.pdbx_seq_one_letter_code
_entity_poly.pdbx_strand_id
1 'polypeptide(L)' 'GVQRLPDGRWLAAAEKVRRGGGSAMVVHPAGKR' A
#
# COMPACT_ATOMS: atom_id res chain seq x y z
N GLY A 1 -3.89 7.11 6.54
CA GLY A 1 -2.62 7.80 6.88
C GLY A 1 -1.67 6.79 7.51
N VAL A 2 -0.36 7.01 7.52
CA VAL A 2 0.59 6.07 8.16
C VAL A 2 1.22 6.76 9.37
N GLN A 3 1.29 6.07 10.51
CA GLN A 3 1.87 6.59 11.76
C GLN A 3 3.10 5.75 12.15
N ARG A 4 4.12 6.41 12.70
CA ARG A 4 5.31 5.73 13.25
C ARG A 4 5.11 5.43 14.74
N LEU A 5 5.40 4.20 15.13
CA LEU A 5 5.33 3.74 16.51
C LEU A 5 6.64 4.03 17.26
N PRO A 6 6.59 4.14 18.60
CA PRO A 6 7.78 4.39 19.43
C PRO A 6 8.86 3.31 19.31
N ASP A 7 8.47 2.08 18.95
CA ASP A 7 9.36 0.94 18.70
C ASP A 7 9.98 0.95 17.28
N GLY A 8 9.73 2.00 16.51
CA GLY A 8 10.26 2.19 15.15
C GLY A 8 9.46 1.49 14.05
N ARG A 9 8.42 0.72 14.39
CA ARG A 9 7.53 0.10 13.39
C ARG A 9 6.52 1.10 12.83
N TRP A 10 5.90 0.74 11.72
CA TRP A 10 4.87 1.54 11.07
C TRP A 10 3.48 0.93 11.31
N LEU A 11 2.54 1.77 11.73
CA LEU A 11 1.11 1.45 11.78
C LEU A 11 0.43 2.10 10.57
N ALA A 12 -0.16 1.29 9.70
CA ALA A 12 -1.04 1.81 8.65
C ALA A 12 -2.41 2.14 9.27
N ALA A 13 -2.81 3.41 9.31
CA ALA A 13 -4.17 3.78 9.64
C ALA A 13 -5.05 3.49 8.42
N ALA A 14 -5.81 2.41 8.52
CA ALA A 14 -6.91 2.14 7.60
C ALA A 14 -7.98 3.23 7.78
N GLU A 15 -8.48 3.79 6.68
CA GLU A 15 -9.64 4.68 6.74
C GLU A 15 -10.83 3.92 7.35
N LYS A 16 -11.54 4.54 8.31
CA LYS A 16 -12.73 3.94 8.94
C LYS A 16 -13.84 3.63 7.92
N VAL A 17 -13.85 4.34 6.80
CA VAL A 17 -14.78 4.15 5.70
C VAL A 17 -14.08 3.44 4.55
N ARG A 18 -14.68 2.34 4.07
CA ARG A 18 -14.24 1.64 2.86
C ARG A 18 -14.52 2.52 1.65
N ARG A 19 -13.56 3.32 1.21
CA ARG A 19 -13.58 4.02 -0.08
C ARG A 19 -12.97 3.15 -1.18
N GLY A 20 -13.48 1.91 -1.32
CA GLY A 20 -12.92 0.95 -2.27
C GLY A 20 -12.76 1.53 -3.68
N GLY A 21 -11.73 1.06 -4.40
CA GLY A 21 -11.58 1.28 -5.84
C GLY A 21 -10.16 1.38 -6.39
N GLY A 22 -9.11 1.12 -5.60
CA GLY A 22 -7.74 1.09 -6.14
C GLY A 22 -7.58 -0.05 -7.14
N SER A 23 -7.47 0.29 -8.43
CA SER A 23 -7.16 -0.63 -9.51
C SER A 23 -5.66 -0.95 -9.49
N ALA A 24 -5.33 -2.24 -9.46
CA ALA A 24 -3.96 -2.70 -9.66
C ALA A 24 -3.80 -3.17 -11.12
N MET A 25 -2.70 -2.79 -11.77
CA MET A 25 -2.36 -3.25 -13.11
C MET A 25 -1.37 -4.42 -13.02
N VAL A 26 -1.62 -5.49 -13.77
CA VAL A 26 -0.63 -6.57 -13.95
C VAL A 26 0.43 -6.08 -14.93
N VAL A 27 1.67 -5.97 -14.46
CA VAL A 27 2.82 -5.69 -15.33
C VAL A 27 3.53 -6.99 -15.65
N HIS A 28 3.80 -7.20 -16.93
CA HIS A 28 4.72 -8.23 -17.38
C HIS A 28 6.12 -7.61 -17.44
N PRO A 29 7.14 -8.25 -16.83
CA PRO A 29 8.50 -7.73 -16.89
C PRO A 29 8.95 -7.71 -18.35
N ALA A 30 9.54 -6.59 -18.79
CA ALA A 30 10.21 -6.54 -20.09
C ALA A 30 11.37 -7.56 -20.05
N GLY A 31 11.20 -8.65 -20.78
CA GLY A 31 12.19 -9.73 -20.84
C GLY A 31 13.55 -9.17 -21.23
N LYS A 32 14.60 -9.60 -20.52
CA LYS A 32 15.98 -9.27 -20.89
C LYS A 32 16.32 -9.96 -22.20
N ARG A 33 16.77 -9.18 -23.18
CA ARG A 33 17.64 -9.66 -24.25
C ARG A 33 18.84 -8.73 -24.31
#